data_AF-A0A7S8J159-F1
#
_entry.id   AF-A0A7S8J159-F1
#
_cell.length_a   1.000
_cell.length_b   1.000
_cell.length_c   1.000
_cell.angle_alpha   90.00
_cell.angle_beta   90.00
_cell.angle_gamma   90.00
#
_symmetry.space_group_name_H-M   'P 1'
#
loop_
_entity.id
_entity.type
_entity.pdbx_description
1 polymer ?
#
loop_
_entity_poly.entity_id
_entity_poly.type
_entity_poly.pdbx_seq_one_letter_code
_entity_poly.pdbx_strand_id
1 'polypeptide(L)'
;MIKRKMPDRRFSRRYSHPLLSSSLFASRLLVSGFLLLGLASCGNDEGATVSPTTPPTVNTPASLAALTLSSGQLNPTFDPTVTSYSTMFIGTTTLTLTPIAPDQTITVNGATVASGSPSAPITLSPGTSIIPITVTSTTGQTKTYTITAHRLAQESFAKASNTGLNDEFGISVAIDSDTLAVGAYREDSNGTGVNNGAEINNAASNSGAVYVFTRTGSAWTQQAYIKASNTGAGDEFGRSVALSGDTLAVGAYREDSNGIGVNSSTEADNSAPDSGAVYVFTRTGSAWTQQAYIKASNTGAGDQFGFSVTLEGNTLAVGALVEDSNATGVGGNESDNGATGSGAVYVFTRTGTTWTQQAYIKASNTGAGDQFGISVALDGDTLAVGANSEDGNGTGVNSGPEADNSLPDSGAVYVFTRTGTTWAQQAYIKAFNTGAGDQFGRSVAISGDTLAVGAFREDSSGTGVNSGAESDDSVVDSGAVYVFTRTGTTWTQQAYIKASNASANNRLGFAIALTGDTLVAGSSGEDGDSTGVGGDQNNNSATDSGAVYVFTRTSSNWTQQAYVKASNTGAGDQFGVSVALSGDTIAVGAATEDSNGTGVNSGAEADNSAIDSGAVYLLR
;
A
#
# COMPACT_ATOMS: atom_id res chain seq x y z
N MET A 1 -60.45 -42.62 -1.39
CA MET A 1 -60.25 -43.34 -2.65
C MET A 1 -58.75 -43.34 -2.99
N ILE A 2 -58.14 -44.53 -3.05
CA ILE A 2 -56.94 -44.96 -3.81
C ILE A 2 -55.70 -44.03 -3.71
N LYS A 3 -54.67 -44.19 -2.85
CA LYS A 3 -53.70 -45.29 -2.53
C LYS A 3 -52.99 -45.93 -3.74
N ARG A 4 -51.67 -45.71 -3.86
CA ARG A 4 -50.64 -46.69 -4.31
C ARG A 4 -49.25 -46.03 -4.32
N LYS A 5 -48.10 -46.70 -4.14
CA LYS A 5 -47.59 -47.76 -3.24
C LYS A 5 -46.09 -47.85 -3.61
N MET A 6 -45.18 -47.84 -2.65
CA MET A 6 -43.79 -48.29 -2.85
C MET A 6 -43.74 -49.76 -3.30
N PRO A 7 -42.59 -50.22 -3.81
CA PRO A 7 -41.94 -51.29 -3.06
C PRO A 7 -40.42 -51.13 -2.87
N ASP A 8 -40.02 -51.58 -1.70
CA ASP A 8 -38.70 -51.90 -1.20
C ASP A 8 -38.26 -53.30 -1.69
N ARG A 9 -36.97 -53.53 -1.98
CA ARG A 9 -36.31 -54.85 -1.91
C ARG A 9 -34.78 -54.78 -2.02
N ARG A 10 -34.13 -55.16 -0.92
CA ARG A 10 -32.72 -55.54 -0.75
C ARG A 10 -32.35 -56.81 -1.54
N PHE A 11 -31.08 -56.95 -1.95
CA PHE A 11 -30.27 -58.18 -1.74
C PHE A 11 -28.76 -57.93 -1.97
N SER A 12 -27.95 -58.56 -1.11
CA SER A 12 -26.49 -58.46 -0.97
C SER A 12 -25.68 -59.42 -1.88
N ARG A 13 -24.41 -59.09 -2.16
CA ARG A 13 -23.20 -59.97 -2.05
C ARG A 13 -21.94 -59.17 -2.40
N ARG A 14 -21.05 -58.90 -1.43
CA ARG A 14 -19.75 -59.57 -1.19
C ARG A 14 -18.86 -59.68 -2.43
N TYR A 15 -17.76 -58.92 -2.44
CA TYR A 15 -16.45 -59.41 -2.90
C TYR A 15 -15.35 -58.92 -1.96
N SER A 16 -14.40 -59.81 -1.73
CA SER A 16 -13.39 -59.88 -0.68
C SER A 16 -12.02 -59.37 -1.15
N HIS A 17 -11.23 -58.85 -0.20
CA HIS A 17 -9.77 -58.63 -0.28
C HIS A 17 -8.99 -59.92 -0.62
N PRO A 18 -7.72 -59.83 -1.07
CA PRO A 18 -6.60 -59.78 -0.10
C PRO A 18 -5.37 -58.90 -0.46
N LEU A 19 -4.79 -58.33 0.60
CA LEU A 19 -3.37 -58.14 1.00
C LEU A 19 -2.21 -58.40 0.00
N LEU A 20 -1.20 -57.50 0.04
CA LEU A 20 0.28 -57.70 0.22
C LEU A 20 1.02 -56.43 -0.26
N SER A 21 1.58 -55.59 0.62
CA SER A 21 2.93 -55.62 1.26
C SER A 21 4.06 -54.94 0.45
N SER A 22 4.53 -53.81 0.99
CA SER A 22 5.92 -53.33 1.14
C SER A 22 6.98 -53.56 0.05
N SER A 23 7.64 -52.48 -0.38
CA SER A 23 9.11 -52.36 -0.24
C SER A 23 9.64 -50.96 -0.54
N LEU A 24 10.44 -50.44 0.39
CA LEU A 24 11.37 -49.32 0.24
C LEU A 24 12.33 -49.54 -0.95
N PHE A 25 12.73 -48.46 -1.62
CA PHE A 25 14.00 -48.41 -2.35
C PHE A 25 14.89 -47.33 -1.75
N ALA A 26 15.96 -47.79 -1.09
CA ALA A 26 17.13 -47.01 -0.75
C ALA A 26 18.13 -47.11 -1.91
N SER A 27 18.65 -45.99 -2.38
CA SER A 27 19.78 -45.97 -3.33
C SER A 27 21.06 -45.68 -2.56
N ARG A 28 21.91 -46.71 -2.42
CA ARG A 28 23.34 -46.57 -2.08
C ARG A 28 24.18 -47.08 -3.26
N LEU A 29 25.11 -46.21 -3.66
CA LEU A 29 26.52 -46.45 -3.99
C LEU A 29 26.90 -47.76 -4.69
N LEU A 30 27.46 -47.65 -5.89
CA LEU A 30 28.37 -48.66 -6.46
C LEU A 30 29.58 -47.97 -7.08
N VAL A 31 30.70 -48.10 -6.34
CA VAL A 31 32.07 -47.99 -6.83
C VAL A 31 32.37 -49.27 -7.60
N SER A 32 32.84 -49.16 -8.83
CA SER A 32 33.36 -50.29 -9.59
C SER A 32 34.76 -49.97 -10.10
N GLY A 33 35.76 -50.47 -9.38
CA GLY A 33 37.11 -50.66 -9.89
C GLY A 33 37.18 -51.94 -10.71
N PHE A 34 37.88 -51.88 -11.84
CA PHE A 34 38.28 -53.06 -12.60
C PHE A 34 39.81 -53.10 -12.67
N LEU A 35 40.35 -54.18 -12.10
CA LEU A 35 41.73 -54.63 -12.21
C LEU A 35 41.71 -55.79 -13.23
N LEU A 36 42.50 -55.72 -14.30
CA LEU A 36 42.81 -56.89 -15.12
C LEU A 36 44.30 -56.88 -15.49
N LEU A 37 45.02 -57.90 -15.01
CA LEU A 37 46.36 -58.26 -15.45
C LEU A 37 46.28 -59.09 -16.74
N GLY A 38 47.14 -58.80 -17.70
CA GLY A 38 47.46 -59.68 -18.83
C GLY A 38 48.90 -59.41 -19.29
N LEU A 39 49.74 -60.44 -19.24
CA LEU A 39 51.17 -60.40 -19.58
C LEU A 39 51.44 -60.78 -21.05
N ALA A 40 52.43 -60.06 -21.62
CA ALA A 40 53.43 -60.44 -22.62
C ALA A 40 53.07 -60.62 -24.12
N SER A 41 53.68 -59.76 -24.95
CA SER A 41 54.63 -60.16 -26.02
C SER A 41 55.37 -58.94 -26.59
N CYS A 42 56.64 -59.13 -26.94
CA CYS A 42 57.61 -58.16 -27.44
C CYS A 42 57.26 -57.51 -28.79
N GLY A 43 57.75 -56.29 -28.98
CA GLY A 43 57.93 -55.63 -30.28
C GLY A 43 58.61 -54.27 -30.07
N ASN A 44 59.88 -54.14 -30.46
CA ASN A 44 60.59 -52.87 -30.54
C ASN A 44 59.94 -52.00 -31.63
N ASP A 45 59.71 -50.71 -31.35
CA ASP A 45 59.91 -49.66 -32.35
C ASP A 45 60.05 -48.28 -31.70
N GLU A 46 60.78 -47.43 -32.41
CA GLU A 46 61.52 -46.27 -31.92
C GLU A 46 60.67 -45.04 -31.54
N GLY A 47 61.37 -44.10 -30.89
CA GLY A 47 60.88 -42.85 -30.31
C GLY A 47 59.86 -42.06 -31.13
N ALA A 48 58.71 -41.81 -30.49
CA ALA A 48 57.87 -40.66 -30.76
C ALA A 48 57.59 -39.94 -29.43
N THR A 49 58.16 -38.76 -29.27
CA THR A 49 57.84 -37.84 -28.17
C THR A 49 56.39 -37.41 -28.30
N VAL A 50 55.51 -37.94 -27.45
CA VAL A 50 54.15 -37.43 -27.30
C VAL A 50 54.24 -36.13 -26.51
N SER A 51 54.08 -34.99 -27.20
CA SER A 51 53.85 -33.71 -26.52
C SER A 51 52.65 -33.84 -25.60
N PRO A 52 52.69 -33.32 -24.36
CA PRO A 52 51.51 -33.28 -23.52
C PRO A 52 50.47 -32.40 -24.23
N THR A 53 49.44 -33.01 -24.80
CA THR A 53 48.24 -32.28 -25.17
C THR A 53 47.69 -31.71 -23.87
N THR A 54 47.74 -30.38 -23.74
CA THR A 54 47.04 -29.64 -22.69
C THR A 54 45.64 -30.22 -22.53
N PRO A 55 45.20 -30.57 -21.30
CA PRO A 55 43.83 -31.01 -21.06
C PRO A 55 42.87 -30.01 -21.72
N PRO A 56 41.75 -30.45 -22.31
CA PRO A 56 40.75 -29.52 -22.81
C PRO A 56 40.40 -28.57 -21.68
N THR A 57 40.54 -27.26 -21.91
CA THR A 57 40.08 -26.24 -20.98
C THR A 57 38.59 -26.48 -20.78
N VAL A 58 38.20 -26.95 -19.59
CA VAL A 58 36.80 -27.04 -19.21
C VAL A 58 36.29 -25.61 -19.24
N ASN A 59 35.50 -25.28 -20.26
CA ASN A 59 34.90 -23.98 -20.42
C ASN A 59 33.80 -23.83 -19.37
N THR A 60 34.17 -23.46 -18.16
CA THR A 60 33.22 -23.13 -17.09
C THR A 60 32.58 -21.79 -17.42
N PRO A 61 31.25 -21.75 -17.66
CA PRO A 61 30.56 -20.48 -17.91
C PRO A 61 30.72 -19.53 -16.72
N ALA A 62 30.76 -18.23 -17.00
CA ALA A 62 30.83 -17.22 -15.96
C ALA A 62 29.65 -17.33 -14.99
N SER A 63 29.90 -17.68 -13.72
CA SER A 63 28.84 -17.86 -12.74
C SER A 63 29.34 -17.75 -11.30
N LEU A 64 28.54 -17.10 -10.44
CA LEU A 64 28.67 -17.24 -8.99
C LEU A 64 28.22 -18.65 -8.60
N ALA A 65 28.90 -19.22 -7.62
CA ALA A 65 28.56 -20.45 -6.92
C ALA A 65 27.88 -20.18 -5.57
N ALA A 66 28.21 -19.04 -4.93
CA ALA A 66 27.52 -18.54 -3.74
C ALA A 66 27.68 -17.02 -3.62
N LEU A 67 26.81 -16.40 -2.84
CA LEU A 67 26.88 -14.99 -2.49
C LEU A 67 26.32 -14.81 -1.08
N THR A 68 27.12 -14.22 -0.18
CA THR A 68 26.66 -13.85 1.16
C THR A 68 26.89 -12.36 1.43
N LEU A 69 26.03 -11.78 2.26
CA LEU A 69 26.07 -10.38 2.65
C LEU A 69 26.55 -10.30 4.10
N SER A 70 27.22 -9.22 4.47
CA SER A 70 27.59 -8.97 5.88
C SER A 70 26.36 -8.80 6.80
N SER A 71 25.25 -8.36 6.23
CA SER A 71 23.95 -8.16 6.90
C SER A 71 22.83 -8.18 5.85
N GLY A 72 21.60 -8.40 6.30
CA GLY A 72 20.44 -8.55 5.40
C GLY A 72 20.38 -9.92 4.73
N GLN A 73 19.38 -10.11 3.89
CA GLN A 73 19.13 -11.36 3.15
C GLN A 73 18.80 -11.04 1.69
N LEU A 74 19.30 -11.88 0.78
CA LEU A 74 18.96 -11.78 -0.63
C LEU A 74 17.51 -12.21 -0.86
N ASN A 75 16.82 -11.43 -1.68
CA ASN A 75 15.50 -11.72 -2.20
C ASN A 75 15.54 -11.72 -3.74
N PRO A 76 15.31 -12.86 -4.43
CA PRO A 76 15.10 -14.18 -3.87
C PRO A 76 16.36 -14.72 -3.17
N THR A 77 16.22 -15.83 -2.42
CA THR A 77 17.40 -16.56 -1.90
C THR A 77 18.35 -16.89 -3.05
N PHE A 78 19.66 -16.83 -2.80
CA PHE A 78 20.66 -16.98 -3.85
C PHE A 78 20.46 -18.24 -4.70
N ASP A 79 20.35 -18.05 -6.00
CA ASP A 79 20.36 -19.10 -7.02
C ASP A 79 21.29 -18.65 -8.17
N PRO A 80 22.28 -19.45 -8.58
CA PRO A 80 23.26 -19.04 -9.59
C PRO A 80 22.63 -18.70 -10.96
N THR A 81 21.40 -19.12 -11.23
CA THR A 81 20.66 -18.77 -12.45
C THR A 81 20.00 -17.39 -12.39
N VAL A 82 19.72 -16.89 -11.19
CA VAL A 82 19.13 -15.57 -10.94
C VAL A 82 20.21 -14.50 -10.92
N THR A 83 20.02 -13.45 -11.74
CA THR A 83 20.98 -12.34 -11.88
C THR A 83 20.53 -11.05 -11.20
N SER A 84 19.33 -11.01 -10.64
CA SER A 84 18.78 -9.81 -10.00
C SER A 84 18.28 -10.16 -8.62
N TYR A 85 18.75 -9.42 -7.63
CA TYR A 85 18.40 -9.57 -6.23
C TYR A 85 18.05 -8.23 -5.62
N SER A 86 17.22 -8.25 -4.59
CA SER A 86 16.94 -7.11 -3.73
C SER A 86 17.21 -7.46 -2.27
N THR A 87 17.46 -6.46 -1.44
CA THR A 87 17.55 -6.58 0.03
C THR A 87 17.15 -5.26 0.67
N MET A 88 16.52 -5.32 1.84
CA MET A 88 16.10 -4.16 2.62
C MET A 88 17.00 -4.00 3.85
N PHE A 89 17.36 -2.76 4.19
CA PHE A 89 18.19 -2.43 5.34
C PHE A 89 17.50 -1.40 6.22
N ILE A 90 17.63 -1.59 7.53
CA ILE A 90 17.25 -0.64 8.57
C ILE A 90 18.50 -0.30 9.36
N GLY A 91 18.83 0.99 9.46
CA GLY A 91 19.99 1.51 10.22
C GLY A 91 21.37 1.11 9.68
N THR A 92 21.50 0.01 8.92
CA THR A 92 22.75 -0.45 8.32
C THR A 92 23.18 0.52 7.23
N THR A 93 24.30 1.21 7.45
CA THR A 93 24.85 2.19 6.51
C THR A 93 26.00 1.63 5.67
N THR A 94 26.47 0.42 5.95
CA THR A 94 27.57 -0.22 5.21
C THR A 94 27.30 -1.71 4.99
N LEU A 95 27.71 -2.21 3.82
CA LEU A 95 27.54 -3.59 3.39
C LEU A 95 28.85 -4.13 2.80
N THR A 96 29.19 -5.38 3.07
CA THR A 96 30.18 -6.12 2.27
C THR A 96 29.54 -7.35 1.65
N LEU A 97 30.04 -7.72 0.47
CA LEU A 97 29.60 -8.90 -0.27
C LEU A 97 30.73 -9.92 -0.30
N THR A 98 30.42 -11.18 -0.01
CA THR A 98 31.36 -12.30 -0.11
C THR A 98 30.92 -13.23 -1.24
N PRO A 99 31.30 -12.94 -2.50
CA PRO A 99 30.98 -13.79 -3.64
C PRO A 99 31.93 -14.99 -3.73
N ILE A 100 31.43 -16.14 -4.19
CA ILE A 100 32.24 -17.33 -4.49
C ILE A 100 32.09 -17.67 -5.96
N ALA A 101 33.19 -17.69 -6.70
CA ALA A 101 33.29 -18.18 -8.07
C ALA A 101 34.72 -18.73 -8.28
N PRO A 102 34.95 -20.03 -8.02
CA PRO A 102 36.29 -20.61 -8.10
C PRO A 102 36.87 -20.47 -9.52
N ASP A 103 38.16 -20.18 -9.60
CA ASP A 103 38.94 -20.04 -10.85
C ASP A 103 38.40 -18.98 -11.84
N GLN A 104 37.61 -18.01 -11.34
CA GLN A 104 37.03 -16.92 -12.11
C GLN A 104 37.39 -15.57 -11.49
N THR A 105 37.39 -14.51 -12.30
CA THR A 105 37.59 -13.14 -11.80
C THR A 105 36.24 -12.58 -11.36
N ILE A 106 36.18 -12.00 -10.16
CA ILE A 106 34.98 -11.35 -9.63
C ILE A 106 35.28 -9.87 -9.42
N THR A 107 34.38 -9.00 -9.86
CA THR A 107 34.37 -7.60 -9.47
C THR A 107 33.06 -7.25 -8.77
N VAL A 108 33.13 -6.44 -7.72
CA VAL A 108 31.99 -5.85 -7.01
C VAL A 108 32.13 -4.33 -7.13
N ASN A 109 31.13 -3.65 -7.70
CA ASN A 109 31.24 -2.23 -8.07
C ASN A 109 32.50 -1.92 -8.91
N GLY A 110 32.90 -2.86 -9.76
CA GLY A 110 34.11 -2.75 -10.59
C GLY A 110 35.44 -3.02 -9.85
N ALA A 111 35.45 -3.10 -8.52
CA ALA A 111 36.64 -3.47 -7.75
C ALA A 111 36.82 -5.00 -7.71
N THR A 112 38.04 -5.50 -7.93
CA THR A 112 38.31 -6.94 -7.91
C THR A 112 38.19 -7.51 -6.50
N VAL A 113 37.51 -8.65 -6.35
CA VAL A 113 37.31 -9.37 -5.09
C VAL A 113 37.75 -10.82 -5.26
N ALA A 114 38.55 -11.33 -4.32
CA ALA A 114 38.94 -12.74 -4.32
C ALA A 114 37.74 -13.63 -3.97
N SER A 115 37.58 -14.77 -4.67
CA SER A 115 36.50 -15.73 -4.39
C SER A 115 36.54 -16.19 -2.93
N GLY A 116 35.41 -16.05 -2.22
CA GLY A 116 35.28 -16.39 -0.81
C GLY A 116 35.75 -15.30 0.17
N SER A 117 36.24 -14.16 -0.32
CA SER A 117 36.63 -13.01 0.51
C SER A 117 35.58 -11.90 0.45
N PRO A 118 35.37 -11.14 1.54
CA PRO A 118 34.49 -9.98 1.52
C PRO A 118 35.05 -8.86 0.62
N SER A 119 34.15 -8.14 -0.05
CA SER A 119 34.45 -6.91 -0.77
C SER A 119 34.90 -5.79 0.16
N ALA A 120 35.39 -4.69 -0.42
CA ALA A 120 35.47 -3.43 0.32
C ALA A 120 34.07 -3.02 0.84
N PRO A 121 33.99 -2.28 1.96
CA PRO A 121 32.74 -1.73 2.45
C PRO A 121 32.05 -0.84 1.42
N ILE A 122 30.76 -1.08 1.20
CA ILE A 122 29.88 -0.34 0.30
C ILE A 122 28.96 0.51 1.17
N THR A 123 29.01 1.84 1.02
CA THR A 123 28.12 2.75 1.75
C THR A 123 26.70 2.69 1.18
N LEU A 124 25.71 2.58 2.05
CA LEU A 124 24.29 2.59 1.73
C LEU A 124 23.69 3.95 2.10
N SER A 125 23.37 4.76 1.10
CA SER A 125 22.55 5.97 1.28
C SER A 125 21.09 5.59 1.54
N PRO A 126 20.26 6.46 2.17
CA PRO A 126 18.80 6.25 2.19
C PRO A 126 18.26 6.01 0.77
N GLY A 127 17.27 5.15 0.62
CA GLY A 127 16.76 4.73 -0.68
C GLY A 127 17.56 3.60 -1.32
N THR A 128 17.58 3.59 -2.65
CA THR A 128 18.08 2.47 -3.45
C THR A 128 19.54 2.65 -3.89
N SER A 129 20.34 1.61 -3.64
CA SER A 129 21.72 1.46 -4.11
C SER A 129 21.84 0.23 -5.01
N ILE A 130 22.33 0.41 -6.24
CA ILE A 130 22.54 -0.69 -7.19
C ILE A 130 24.00 -1.15 -7.13
N ILE A 131 24.21 -2.42 -6.84
CA ILE A 131 25.53 -3.02 -6.63
C ILE A 131 25.76 -4.13 -7.66
N PRO A 132 26.41 -3.86 -8.80
CA PRO A 132 26.78 -4.87 -9.77
C PRO A 132 27.94 -5.75 -9.27
N ILE A 133 27.80 -7.05 -9.48
CA ILE A 133 28.82 -8.08 -9.33
C ILE A 133 29.07 -8.70 -10.70
N THR A 134 30.25 -8.53 -11.27
CA THR A 134 30.58 -9.13 -12.58
C THR A 134 31.52 -10.30 -12.37
N VAL A 135 31.13 -11.47 -12.86
CA VAL A 135 31.97 -12.65 -12.93
C VAL A 135 32.50 -12.80 -14.35
N THR A 136 33.81 -13.01 -14.49
CA THR A 136 34.48 -13.24 -15.76
C THR A 136 35.14 -14.61 -15.74
N SER A 137 34.74 -15.48 -16.68
CA SER A 137 35.32 -16.81 -16.88
C SER A 137 36.77 -16.73 -17.38
N THR A 138 37.49 -17.85 -17.33
CA THR A 138 38.85 -17.99 -17.87
C THR A 138 38.93 -17.77 -19.39
N THR A 139 37.80 -17.86 -20.10
CA THR A 139 37.68 -17.62 -21.55
C THR A 139 37.25 -16.18 -21.88
N GLY A 140 37.03 -15.33 -20.87
CA GLY A 140 36.66 -13.92 -21.04
C GLY A 140 35.15 -13.65 -21.12
N GLN A 141 34.30 -14.67 -21.10
CA GLN A 141 32.85 -14.48 -21.00
C GLN A 141 32.49 -13.86 -19.65
N THR A 142 31.51 -12.96 -19.63
CA THR A 142 31.04 -12.28 -18.41
C THR A 142 29.59 -12.62 -18.08
N LYS A 143 29.27 -12.60 -16.79
CA LYS A 143 27.89 -12.64 -16.26
C LYS A 143 27.79 -11.66 -15.11
N THR A 144 26.78 -10.79 -15.15
CA THR A 144 26.56 -9.78 -14.11
C THR A 144 25.36 -10.18 -13.24
N TYR A 145 25.57 -10.11 -11.93
CA TYR A 145 24.56 -10.22 -10.90
C TYR A 145 24.37 -8.83 -10.27
N THR A 146 23.14 -8.42 -10.03
CA THR A 146 22.81 -7.10 -9.50
C THR A 146 22.14 -7.25 -8.16
N ILE A 147 22.65 -6.58 -7.13
CA ILE A 147 21.93 -6.40 -5.87
C ILE A 147 21.36 -4.98 -5.83
N THR A 148 20.06 -4.87 -5.71
CA THR A 148 19.35 -3.64 -5.39
C THR A 148 19.17 -3.57 -3.87
N ALA A 149 20.02 -2.80 -3.20
CA ALA A 149 19.97 -2.60 -1.76
C ALA A 149 19.12 -1.37 -1.44
N HIS A 150 18.00 -1.57 -0.76
CA HIS A 150 17.16 -0.49 -0.24
C HIS A 150 17.59 -0.22 1.21
N ARG A 151 17.68 1.04 1.63
CA ARG A 151 17.89 1.41 3.03
C ARG A 151 16.82 2.40 3.45
N LEU A 152 15.91 1.98 4.32
CA LEU A 152 14.84 2.82 4.81
C LEU A 152 15.37 3.74 5.93
N ALA A 153 15.24 5.05 5.72
CA ALA A 153 15.48 6.07 6.73
C ALA A 153 14.62 7.32 6.43
N GLN A 154 14.41 8.14 7.46
CA GLN A 154 13.80 9.46 7.24
C GLN A 154 14.73 10.34 6.41
N GLU A 155 14.22 10.81 5.28
CA GLU A 155 14.87 11.76 4.38
C GLU A 155 14.51 13.20 4.75
N SER A 156 13.26 13.46 5.14
CA SER A 156 12.79 14.81 5.45
C SER A 156 11.60 14.83 6.40
N PHE A 157 11.45 15.96 7.08
CA PHE A 157 10.32 16.37 7.90
C PHE A 157 9.72 17.64 7.29
N ALA A 158 8.42 17.64 7.03
CA ALA A 158 7.72 18.74 6.37
C ALA A 158 6.56 19.25 7.23
N LYS A 159 6.42 20.57 7.25
CA LYS A 159 5.37 21.35 7.89
C LYS A 159 4.75 22.29 6.87
N ALA A 160 3.53 22.76 7.16
CA ALA A 160 2.96 23.90 6.45
C ALA A 160 3.91 25.13 6.50
N SER A 161 3.89 25.97 5.47
CA SER A 161 4.64 27.24 5.47
C SER A 161 4.11 28.26 6.49
N ASN A 162 2.85 28.10 6.89
CA ASN A 162 2.08 28.97 7.78
C ASN A 162 1.47 28.15 8.92
N THR A 163 2.26 27.27 9.54
CA THR A 163 1.86 26.43 10.68
C THR A 163 0.97 27.18 11.67
N GLY A 164 -0.28 26.73 11.79
CA GLY A 164 -1.27 27.21 12.74
C GLY A 164 -1.71 26.12 13.72
N LEU A 165 -2.39 26.54 14.79
CA LEU A 165 -2.95 25.64 15.78
C LEU A 165 -4.14 24.88 15.19
N ASN A 166 -4.18 23.57 15.40
CA ASN A 166 -5.25 22.68 14.93
C ASN A 166 -5.43 22.62 13.41
N ASP A 167 -4.45 23.06 12.61
CA ASP A 167 -4.53 22.99 11.14
C ASP A 167 -4.54 21.53 10.62
N GLU A 168 -4.05 20.60 11.44
CA GLU A 168 -3.98 19.16 11.18
C GLU A 168 -3.25 18.81 9.86
N PHE A 169 -2.12 19.49 9.60
CA PHE A 169 -1.29 19.23 8.43
C PHE A 169 -0.82 17.76 8.41
N GLY A 170 -1.04 17.06 7.31
CA GLY A 170 -0.72 15.64 7.21
C GLY A 170 -1.90 14.71 7.46
N ILE A 171 -3.12 15.23 7.66
CA ILE A 171 -4.34 14.39 7.73
C ILE A 171 -4.53 13.54 6.46
N SER A 172 -4.07 14.04 5.32
CA SER A 172 -4.15 13.40 4.03
C SER A 172 -2.85 13.66 3.27
N VAL A 173 -2.31 12.61 2.64
CA VAL A 173 -1.08 12.67 1.87
C VAL A 173 -1.24 11.90 0.57
N ALA A 174 -0.71 12.45 -0.52
CA ALA A 174 -0.57 11.76 -1.79
C ALA A 174 0.81 12.05 -2.37
N ILE A 175 1.47 11.03 -2.92
CA ILE A 175 2.79 11.16 -3.52
C ILE A 175 2.82 10.46 -4.87
N ASP A 176 3.35 11.15 -5.87
CA ASP A 176 3.69 10.57 -7.16
C ASP A 176 5.08 11.05 -7.54
N SER A 177 5.99 10.10 -7.66
CA SER A 177 7.38 10.30 -8.03
C SER A 177 8.09 11.30 -7.10
N ASP A 178 8.29 12.52 -7.56
CA ASP A 178 8.97 13.62 -6.84
C ASP A 178 8.00 14.74 -6.43
N THR A 179 6.69 14.51 -6.47
CA THR A 179 5.66 15.48 -6.06
C THR A 179 4.84 14.91 -4.92
N LEU A 180 4.71 15.67 -3.84
CA LEU A 180 3.91 15.35 -2.66
C LEU A 180 2.82 16.40 -2.50
N ALA A 181 1.59 15.98 -2.25
CA ALA A 181 0.49 16.83 -1.82
C ALA A 181 0.10 16.47 -0.38
N VAL A 182 -0.11 17.48 0.47
CA VAL A 182 -0.46 17.32 1.88
C VAL A 182 -1.65 18.20 2.22
N GLY A 183 -2.70 17.62 2.78
CA GLY A 183 -3.86 18.36 3.29
C GLY A 183 -3.67 18.88 4.71
N ALA A 184 -4.23 20.05 4.97
CA ALA A 184 -4.43 20.65 6.29
C ALA A 184 -5.88 21.18 6.31
N TYR A 185 -6.83 20.26 6.47
CA TYR A 185 -8.25 20.54 6.26
C TYR A 185 -8.86 21.52 7.27
N ARG A 186 -8.19 21.76 8.40
CA ARG A 186 -8.62 22.73 9.41
C ARG A 186 -7.89 24.05 9.33
N GLU A 187 -7.06 24.25 8.32
CA GLU A 187 -6.40 25.53 8.08
C GLU A 187 -7.41 26.68 7.91
N ASP A 188 -7.21 27.77 8.64
CA ASP A 188 -8.24 28.80 8.85
C ASP A 188 -8.24 29.95 7.82
N SER A 189 -7.23 30.05 6.95
CA SER A 189 -7.09 31.26 6.15
C SER A 189 -8.17 31.39 5.06
N ASN A 190 -8.58 32.61 4.76
CA ASN A 190 -9.64 32.87 3.79
C ASN A 190 -9.14 33.05 2.35
N GLY A 191 -7.89 32.65 2.07
CA GLY A 191 -7.33 32.73 0.73
C GLY A 191 -8.12 31.88 -0.27
N THR A 192 -8.11 32.27 -1.54
CA THR A 192 -8.69 31.51 -2.66
C THR A 192 -7.64 31.16 -3.70
N GLY A 193 -7.76 30.01 -4.36
CA GLY A 193 -6.87 29.62 -5.46
C GLY A 193 -5.44 29.28 -5.01
N VAL A 194 -4.45 29.55 -5.86
CA VAL A 194 -3.06 29.08 -5.68
C VAL A 194 -2.12 30.23 -5.35
N ASN A 195 -1.29 30.08 -4.30
CA ASN A 195 -0.24 31.03 -3.90
C ASN A 195 -0.74 32.48 -3.82
N ASN A 196 -1.85 32.69 -3.12
CA ASN A 196 -2.56 33.97 -3.08
C ASN A 196 -1.97 35.00 -2.10
N GLY A 197 -1.00 34.62 -1.26
CA GLY A 197 -0.39 35.53 -0.28
C GLY A 197 -1.29 35.85 0.92
N ALA A 198 -2.37 35.09 1.14
CA ALA A 198 -3.33 35.28 2.21
C ALA A 198 -3.23 34.24 3.34
N GLU A 199 -2.09 33.54 3.44
CA GLU A 199 -1.84 32.41 4.34
C GLU A 199 -1.94 32.75 5.85
N ILE A 200 -2.04 34.04 6.19
CA ILE A 200 -2.11 34.54 7.56
C ILE A 200 -3.50 35.11 7.93
N ASN A 201 -4.46 35.11 7.00
CA ASN A 201 -5.77 35.72 7.21
C ASN A 201 -6.83 34.71 7.65
N ASN A 202 -6.89 34.40 8.94
CA ASN A 202 -7.71 33.35 9.53
C ASN A 202 -9.20 33.73 9.70
N ALA A 203 -9.79 34.39 8.71
CA ALA A 203 -11.19 34.84 8.73
C ALA A 203 -12.20 33.75 8.31
N ALA A 204 -11.74 32.58 7.82
CA ALA A 204 -12.57 31.48 7.34
C ALA A 204 -12.19 30.19 8.05
N SER A 205 -12.62 30.05 9.31
CA SER A 205 -12.24 28.93 10.18
C SER A 205 -12.48 27.57 9.53
N ASN A 206 -11.53 26.64 9.65
CA ASN A 206 -11.59 25.29 9.07
C ASN A 206 -11.94 25.27 7.56
N SER A 207 -11.54 26.29 6.82
CA SER A 207 -11.77 26.31 5.36
C SER A 207 -10.83 25.38 4.61
N GLY A 208 -9.68 25.07 5.20
CA GLY A 208 -8.74 24.03 4.79
C GLY A 208 -7.81 24.42 3.64
N ALA A 209 -6.66 23.77 3.55
CA ALA A 209 -5.63 24.02 2.54
C ALA A 209 -4.94 22.74 2.07
N VAL A 210 -4.26 22.82 0.91
CA VAL A 210 -3.31 21.80 0.44
C VAL A 210 -1.97 22.43 0.10
N TYR A 211 -0.90 21.76 0.51
CA TYR A 211 0.47 22.15 0.25
C TYR A 211 1.10 21.14 -0.70
N VAL A 212 1.71 21.63 -1.78
CA VAL A 212 2.43 20.79 -2.74
C VAL A 212 3.91 21.00 -2.55
N PHE A 213 4.65 19.92 -2.36
CA PHE A 213 6.11 19.89 -2.28
C PHE A 213 6.69 19.14 -3.48
N THR A 214 7.88 19.55 -3.90
CA THR A 214 8.64 18.85 -4.95
C THR A 214 10.04 18.50 -4.50
N ARG A 215 10.54 17.34 -4.92
CA ARG A 215 11.89 16.88 -4.65
C ARG A 215 12.85 17.26 -5.78
N THR A 216 14.01 17.80 -5.42
CA THR A 216 15.17 17.94 -6.31
C THR A 216 16.40 17.36 -5.61
N GLY A 217 16.95 16.27 -6.15
CA GLY A 217 17.96 15.49 -5.43
C GLY A 217 17.35 14.85 -4.18
N SER A 218 17.86 15.19 -3.00
CA SER A 218 17.30 14.76 -1.69
C SER A 218 16.54 15.88 -0.97
N ALA A 219 16.38 17.05 -1.58
CA ALA A 219 15.76 18.21 -0.95
C ALA A 219 14.31 18.34 -1.40
N TRP A 220 13.40 18.42 -0.44
CA TRP A 220 12.00 18.76 -0.66
C TRP A 220 11.78 20.25 -0.43
N THR A 221 11.02 20.89 -1.32
CA THR A 221 10.66 22.31 -1.21
C THR A 221 9.18 22.49 -1.52
N GLN A 222 8.52 23.40 -0.82
CA GLN A 222 7.13 23.75 -1.12
C GLN A 222 7.08 24.48 -2.48
N GLN A 223 6.30 23.93 -3.38
CA GLN A 223 6.01 24.47 -4.71
C GLN A 223 4.71 25.27 -4.73
N ALA A 224 3.70 24.85 -3.96
CA ALA A 224 2.41 25.55 -3.92
C ALA A 224 1.71 25.45 -2.57
N TYR A 225 0.92 26.48 -2.29
CA TYR A 225 -0.17 26.55 -1.32
C TYR A 225 -1.47 26.72 -2.11
N ILE A 226 -2.46 25.86 -1.85
CA ILE A 226 -3.67 25.72 -2.66
C ILE A 226 -4.90 25.80 -1.78
N LYS A 227 -5.87 26.60 -2.22
CA LYS A 227 -7.21 26.78 -1.63
C LYS A 227 -8.29 26.56 -2.68
N ALA A 228 -9.51 26.27 -2.23
CA ALA A 228 -10.70 26.29 -3.06
C ALA A 228 -10.88 27.66 -3.77
N SER A 229 -11.59 27.68 -4.90
CA SER A 229 -11.93 28.93 -5.60
C SER A 229 -12.99 29.75 -4.84
N ASN A 230 -13.84 29.06 -4.09
CA ASN A 230 -15.00 29.58 -3.35
C ASN A 230 -14.87 29.27 -1.85
N THR A 231 -13.67 29.40 -1.28
CA THR A 231 -13.34 29.15 0.13
C THR A 231 -14.43 29.61 1.10
N GLY A 232 -15.09 28.66 1.75
CA GLY A 232 -16.06 28.85 2.85
C GLY A 232 -15.52 28.36 4.18
N ALA A 233 -16.03 28.92 5.28
CA ALA A 233 -15.70 28.47 6.62
C ALA A 233 -16.35 27.11 6.89
N GLY A 234 -15.57 26.13 7.34
CA GLY A 234 -16.04 24.77 7.60
C GLY A 234 -16.05 23.84 6.39
N ASP A 235 -15.69 24.30 5.19
CA ASP A 235 -15.67 23.48 3.97
C ASP A 235 -14.66 22.31 4.04
N GLU A 236 -13.66 22.42 4.91
CA GLU A 236 -12.67 21.38 5.18
C GLU A 236 -11.89 20.91 3.92
N PHE A 237 -11.49 21.85 3.08
CA PHE A 237 -10.69 21.59 1.86
C PHE A 237 -9.35 20.93 2.19
N GLY A 238 -9.01 19.84 1.51
CA GLY A 238 -7.79 19.07 1.80
C GLY A 238 -8.03 17.88 2.71
N ARG A 239 -9.28 17.59 3.08
CA ARG A 239 -9.63 16.38 3.83
C ARG A 239 -9.25 15.09 3.09
N SER A 240 -9.24 15.11 1.77
CA SER A 240 -8.77 14.02 0.92
C SER A 240 -7.98 14.60 -0.26
N VAL A 241 -6.89 13.92 -0.64
CA VAL A 241 -6.03 14.34 -1.76
C VAL A 241 -5.64 13.11 -2.59
N ALA A 242 -5.60 13.27 -3.91
CA ALA A 242 -5.06 12.27 -4.83
C ALA A 242 -4.24 12.94 -5.93
N LEU A 243 -3.09 12.34 -6.28
CA LEU A 243 -2.12 12.91 -7.20
C LEU A 243 -1.76 11.90 -8.28
N SER A 244 -1.79 12.33 -9.54
CA SER A 244 -1.31 11.55 -10.68
C SER A 244 -0.59 12.47 -11.66
N GLY A 245 0.74 12.36 -11.70
CA GLY A 245 1.67 13.23 -12.41
C GLY A 245 1.44 14.69 -12.07
N ASP A 246 0.97 15.44 -13.06
CA ASP A 246 0.69 16.88 -12.97
C ASP A 246 -0.79 17.19 -12.67
N THR A 247 -1.59 16.22 -12.23
CA THR A 247 -3.00 16.43 -11.85
C THR A 247 -3.21 16.09 -10.38
N LEU A 248 -3.81 17.01 -9.63
CA LEU A 248 -4.14 16.89 -8.21
C LEU A 248 -5.66 17.03 -8.06
N ALA A 249 -6.31 16.08 -7.38
CA ALA A 249 -7.69 16.18 -6.94
C ALA A 249 -7.73 16.40 -5.42
N VAL A 250 -8.58 17.32 -4.97
CA VAL A 250 -8.73 17.69 -3.56
C VAL A 250 -10.20 17.69 -3.17
N GLY A 251 -10.56 16.94 -2.12
CA GLY A 251 -11.89 16.94 -1.54
C GLY A 251 -12.09 18.03 -0.49
N ALA A 252 -13.28 18.63 -0.50
CA ALA A 252 -13.84 19.50 0.52
C ALA A 252 -15.25 18.97 0.85
N TYR A 253 -15.30 17.93 1.67
CA TYR A 253 -16.52 17.15 1.87
C TYR A 253 -17.63 17.90 2.62
N ARG A 254 -17.31 19.04 3.25
CA ARG A 254 -18.28 19.90 3.93
C ARG A 254 -18.60 21.18 3.17
N GLU A 255 -18.17 21.26 1.91
CA GLU A 255 -18.54 22.39 1.06
C GLU A 255 -20.08 22.46 0.88
N ASP A 256 -20.63 23.66 1.06
CA ASP A 256 -22.08 23.85 1.24
C ASP A 256 -22.87 24.15 -0.05
N SER A 257 -22.20 24.34 -1.20
CA SER A 257 -22.91 24.90 -2.35
C SER A 257 -23.85 23.89 -3.00
N ASN A 258 -24.93 24.38 -3.58
CA ASN A 258 -25.92 23.62 -4.32
C ASN A 258 -25.54 23.50 -5.81
N GLY A 259 -24.23 23.53 -6.11
CA GLY A 259 -23.72 23.26 -7.45
C GLY A 259 -23.97 21.80 -7.83
N ILE A 260 -24.26 21.55 -9.11
CA ILE A 260 -24.47 20.20 -9.67
C ILE A 260 -23.47 19.94 -10.80
N GLY A 261 -22.88 18.75 -10.80
CA GLY A 261 -21.96 18.30 -11.85
C GLY A 261 -20.65 19.09 -11.91
N VAL A 262 -20.11 19.29 -13.12
CA VAL A 262 -18.78 19.87 -13.33
C VAL A 262 -18.89 21.36 -13.70
N ASN A 263 -18.12 22.21 -13.02
CA ASN A 263 -18.01 23.66 -13.21
C ASN A 263 -19.38 24.34 -13.19
N SER A 264 -20.16 24.04 -12.16
CA SER A 264 -21.49 24.63 -11.97
C SER A 264 -21.41 26.14 -11.82
N SER A 265 -22.41 26.88 -12.30
CA SER A 265 -22.45 28.35 -12.14
C SER A 265 -22.97 28.81 -10.77
N THR A 266 -23.29 27.88 -9.88
CA THR A 266 -23.91 28.14 -8.56
C THR A 266 -22.98 27.81 -7.38
N GLU A 267 -21.66 27.89 -7.57
CA GLU A 267 -20.64 27.61 -6.52
C GLU A 267 -20.74 28.52 -5.27
N ALA A 268 -21.57 29.58 -5.32
CA ALA A 268 -21.80 30.49 -4.19
C ALA A 268 -23.18 30.29 -3.51
N ASP A 269 -24.00 29.35 -3.99
CA ASP A 269 -25.33 29.07 -3.43
C ASP A 269 -25.25 28.02 -2.32
N ASN A 270 -25.04 28.43 -1.07
CA ASN A 270 -24.87 27.51 0.07
C ASN A 270 -26.19 26.94 0.63
N SER A 271 -27.15 26.60 -0.23
CA SER A 271 -28.44 26.03 0.16
C SER A 271 -28.43 24.51 0.37
N ALA A 272 -27.30 23.84 0.13
CA ALA A 272 -27.11 22.40 0.29
C ALA A 272 -25.93 22.11 1.25
N PRO A 273 -26.09 22.39 2.56
CA PRO A 273 -24.99 22.32 3.51
C PRO A 273 -24.36 20.93 3.56
N ASP A 274 -23.04 20.87 3.76
CA ASP A 274 -22.25 19.64 3.80
C ASP A 274 -22.45 18.70 2.58
N SER A 275 -22.86 19.23 1.43
CA SER A 275 -23.07 18.42 0.22
C SER A 275 -21.75 18.00 -0.44
N GLY A 276 -20.68 18.76 -0.18
CA GLY A 276 -19.32 18.46 -0.53
C GLY A 276 -18.96 18.76 -1.98
N ALA A 277 -17.65 18.87 -2.24
CA ALA A 277 -17.07 19.17 -3.54
C ALA A 277 -15.69 18.53 -3.74
N VAL A 278 -15.26 18.43 -5.00
CA VAL A 278 -13.88 18.10 -5.40
C VAL A 278 -13.34 19.15 -6.37
N TYR A 279 -12.09 19.56 -6.14
CA TYR A 279 -11.38 20.53 -6.98
C TYR A 279 -10.21 19.82 -7.66
N VAL A 280 -10.12 19.96 -8.98
CA VAL A 280 -9.02 19.41 -9.76
C VAL A 280 -8.08 20.52 -10.18
N PHE A 281 -6.81 20.39 -9.84
CA PHE A 281 -5.74 21.28 -10.23
C PHE A 281 -4.79 20.58 -11.20
N THR A 282 -4.23 21.34 -12.13
CA THR A 282 -3.19 20.87 -13.06
C THR A 282 -1.95 21.73 -13.00
N ARG A 283 -0.78 21.08 -13.10
CA ARG A 283 0.53 21.73 -13.13
C ARG A 283 1.02 21.95 -14.56
N THR A 284 1.59 23.12 -14.82
CA THR A 284 2.40 23.38 -16.01
C THR A 284 3.67 24.11 -15.59
N GLY A 285 4.82 23.47 -15.78
CA GLY A 285 6.08 23.93 -15.17
C GLY A 285 5.97 23.84 -13.64
N SER A 286 6.07 24.98 -12.95
CA SER A 286 5.87 25.07 -11.49
C SER A 286 4.51 25.62 -11.08
N ALA A 287 3.67 26.03 -12.05
CA ALA A 287 2.40 26.69 -11.78
C ALA A 287 1.26 25.67 -11.70
N TRP A 288 0.59 25.64 -10.56
CA TRP A 288 -0.68 24.92 -10.38
C TRP A 288 -1.85 25.85 -10.69
N THR A 289 -2.87 25.32 -11.37
CA THR A 289 -4.09 26.05 -11.74
C THR A 289 -5.30 25.15 -11.56
N GLN A 290 -6.40 25.69 -11.06
CA GLN A 290 -7.66 24.94 -10.99
C GLN A 290 -8.19 24.70 -12.41
N GLN A 291 -8.36 23.42 -12.74
CA GLN A 291 -8.94 22.96 -14.00
C GLN A 291 -10.44 22.70 -13.87
N ALA A 292 -10.90 22.21 -12.72
CA ALA A 292 -12.30 21.91 -12.50
C ALA A 292 -12.74 22.05 -11.05
N TYR A 293 -14.01 22.41 -10.89
CA TYR A 293 -14.83 22.24 -9.71
C TYR A 293 -15.86 21.14 -9.99
N ILE A 294 -16.00 20.17 -9.11
CA ILE A 294 -16.81 18.97 -9.35
C ILE A 294 -17.73 18.72 -8.15
N LYS A 295 -19.01 18.53 -8.46
CA LYS A 295 -20.09 18.12 -7.56
C LYS A 295 -20.69 16.81 -8.04
N ALA A 296 -21.39 16.11 -7.15
CA ALA A 296 -22.29 15.03 -7.54
C ALA A 296 -23.34 15.52 -8.56
N SER A 297 -23.86 14.62 -9.40
CA SER A 297 -24.95 14.93 -10.34
C SER A 297 -26.31 15.12 -9.65
N ASN A 298 -26.43 14.65 -8.42
CA ASN A 298 -27.62 14.62 -7.58
C ASN A 298 -27.33 15.23 -6.19
N THR A 299 -26.57 16.31 -6.14
CA THR A 299 -26.17 17.03 -4.92
C THR A 299 -27.30 17.14 -3.89
N GLY A 300 -27.12 16.47 -2.74
CA GLY A 300 -27.97 16.56 -1.57
C GLY A 300 -27.22 17.13 -0.37
N ALA A 301 -27.94 17.79 0.53
CA ALA A 301 -27.39 18.30 1.77
C ALA A 301 -26.94 17.12 2.66
N GLY A 302 -25.71 17.18 3.16
CA GLY A 302 -25.13 16.14 4.00
C GLY A 302 -24.58 14.92 3.26
N ASP A 303 -24.60 14.88 1.92
CA ASP A 303 -24.07 13.73 1.15
C ASP A 303 -22.55 13.57 1.24
N GLN A 304 -21.83 14.64 1.63
CA GLN A 304 -20.38 14.65 1.84
C GLN A 304 -19.55 14.18 0.65
N PHE A 305 -19.92 14.61 -0.56
CA PHE A 305 -19.15 14.31 -1.77
C PHE A 305 -17.71 14.84 -1.65
N GLY A 306 -16.72 13.99 -1.95
CA GLY A 306 -15.31 14.36 -1.81
C GLY A 306 -14.67 13.89 -0.50
N PHE A 307 -15.39 13.13 0.33
CA PHE A 307 -14.81 12.55 1.55
C PHE A 307 -13.60 11.65 1.25
N SER A 308 -13.68 10.87 0.17
CA SER A 308 -12.58 10.06 -0.34
C SER A 308 -12.40 10.34 -1.84
N VAL A 309 -11.15 10.41 -2.29
CA VAL A 309 -10.81 10.64 -3.70
C VAL A 309 -9.65 9.73 -4.12
N THR A 310 -9.69 9.24 -5.35
CA THR A 310 -8.56 8.55 -6.00
C THR A 310 -8.48 8.97 -7.46
N LEU A 311 -7.25 9.09 -7.98
CA LEU A 311 -6.99 9.66 -9.30
C LEU A 311 -5.89 8.85 -9.99
N GLU A 312 -6.17 8.39 -11.21
CA GLU A 312 -5.17 7.80 -12.09
C GLU A 312 -5.32 8.37 -13.50
N GLY A 313 -4.34 9.14 -13.94
CA GLY A 313 -4.29 9.77 -15.26
C GLY A 313 -5.52 10.66 -15.53
N ASN A 314 -6.51 10.09 -16.21
CA ASN A 314 -7.75 10.78 -16.61
C ASN A 314 -9.01 10.21 -15.94
N THR A 315 -8.88 9.32 -14.96
CA THR A 315 -10.01 8.74 -14.23
C THR A 315 -9.93 9.19 -12.77
N LEU A 316 -11.01 9.79 -12.28
CA LEU A 316 -11.18 10.24 -10.90
C LEU A 316 -12.37 9.48 -10.32
N ALA A 317 -12.21 8.85 -9.16
CA ALA A 317 -13.34 8.31 -8.40
C ALA A 317 -13.48 9.08 -7.08
N VAL A 318 -14.72 9.40 -6.72
CA VAL A 318 -15.06 10.24 -5.57
C VAL A 318 -16.12 9.55 -4.73
N GLY A 319 -15.85 9.38 -3.43
CA GLY A 319 -16.82 8.88 -2.47
C GLY A 319 -17.68 9.99 -1.87
N ALA A 320 -18.95 9.66 -1.66
CA ALA A 320 -19.96 10.42 -0.91
C ALA A 320 -20.57 9.44 0.10
N LEU A 321 -19.88 9.20 1.22
CA LEU A 321 -20.16 8.04 2.08
C LEU A 321 -21.54 8.08 2.73
N VAL A 322 -22.16 9.25 2.82
CA VAL A 322 -23.45 9.44 3.49
C VAL A 322 -24.54 9.85 2.51
N GLU A 323 -24.32 9.67 1.21
CA GLU A 323 -25.37 9.80 0.21
C GLU A 323 -26.52 8.82 0.46
N ASP A 324 -27.74 9.34 0.39
CA ASP A 324 -28.96 8.61 0.66
C ASP A 324 -29.50 8.02 -0.65
N SER A 325 -29.68 6.68 -0.76
CA SER A 325 -30.32 6.07 -1.93
C SER A 325 -30.53 4.57 -1.79
N ASN A 326 -31.70 4.03 -2.17
CA ASN A 326 -31.90 2.57 -2.34
C ASN A 326 -31.32 2.01 -3.65
N ALA A 327 -30.66 2.83 -4.47
CA ALA A 327 -30.04 2.36 -5.70
C ALA A 327 -28.99 1.28 -5.41
N THR A 328 -28.87 0.30 -6.31
CA THR A 328 -27.89 -0.79 -6.22
C THR A 328 -27.07 -0.87 -7.50
N GLY A 329 -25.82 -1.31 -7.37
CA GLY A 329 -24.90 -1.52 -8.48
C GLY A 329 -24.56 -0.24 -9.25
N VAL A 330 -24.36 -0.35 -10.56
CA VAL A 330 -23.88 0.75 -11.42
C VAL A 330 -25.05 1.37 -12.20
N GLY A 331 -25.18 2.70 -12.14
CA GLY A 331 -26.17 3.46 -12.91
C GLY A 331 -27.59 3.34 -12.38
N GLY A 332 -27.74 3.17 -11.07
CA GLY A 332 -29.05 3.20 -10.40
C GLY A 332 -29.71 4.59 -10.42
N ASN A 333 -30.88 4.71 -9.79
CA ASN A 333 -31.61 5.98 -9.74
C ASN A 333 -30.98 6.98 -8.76
N GLU A 334 -30.23 7.94 -9.29
CA GLU A 334 -29.59 9.02 -8.51
C GLU A 334 -30.58 9.97 -7.80
N SER A 335 -31.86 9.94 -8.16
CA SER A 335 -32.89 10.76 -7.47
C SER A 335 -33.53 10.08 -6.26
N ASP A 336 -33.21 8.81 -6.02
CA ASP A 336 -33.69 8.06 -4.85
C ASP A 336 -32.93 8.52 -3.61
N ASN A 337 -33.66 8.78 -2.51
CA ASN A 337 -33.13 9.17 -1.20
C ASN A 337 -33.70 8.28 -0.07
N GLY A 338 -34.03 7.03 -0.38
CA GLY A 338 -34.82 6.19 0.51
C GLY A 338 -34.01 5.29 1.46
N ALA A 339 -32.68 5.28 1.40
CA ALA A 339 -31.81 4.57 2.35
C ALA A 339 -30.72 5.50 2.86
N THR A 340 -30.90 6.01 4.08
CA THR A 340 -30.03 7.04 4.65
C THR A 340 -28.61 6.54 4.90
N GLY A 341 -27.60 7.34 4.57
CA GLY A 341 -26.19 7.06 4.85
C GLY A 341 -25.65 5.82 4.15
N SER A 342 -26.31 5.38 3.08
CA SER A 342 -25.94 4.16 2.35
C SER A 342 -24.67 4.33 1.51
N GLY A 343 -24.40 5.57 1.08
CA GLY A 343 -23.15 6.00 0.46
C GLY A 343 -23.03 5.66 -1.04
N ALA A 344 -22.29 6.48 -1.79
CA ALA A 344 -22.10 6.33 -3.22
C ALA A 344 -20.66 6.61 -3.66
N VAL A 345 -20.30 6.13 -4.85
CA VAL A 345 -19.09 6.53 -5.57
C VAL A 345 -19.42 7.03 -6.97
N TYR A 346 -18.83 8.15 -7.35
CA TYR A 346 -18.96 8.76 -8.67
C TYR A 346 -17.64 8.65 -9.41
N VAL A 347 -17.66 8.14 -10.63
CA VAL A 347 -16.47 8.06 -11.48
C VAL A 347 -16.57 9.12 -12.56
N PHE A 348 -15.54 9.96 -12.65
CA PHE A 348 -15.38 10.98 -13.67
C PHE A 348 -14.22 10.63 -14.61
N THR A 349 -14.35 11.00 -15.88
CA THR A 349 -13.28 10.86 -16.86
C THR A 349 -12.98 12.19 -17.55
N ARG A 350 -11.69 12.41 -17.84
CA ARG A 350 -11.19 13.62 -18.50
C ARG A 350 -10.88 13.38 -19.97
N THR A 351 -11.40 14.25 -20.84
CA THR A 351 -10.96 14.40 -22.23
C THR A 351 -10.53 15.84 -22.48
N GLY A 352 -9.24 16.05 -22.80
CA GLY A 352 -8.67 17.39 -22.84
C GLY A 352 -8.71 18.02 -21.45
N THR A 353 -9.43 19.13 -21.29
CA THR A 353 -9.65 19.80 -19.99
C THR A 353 -11.02 19.52 -19.39
N THR A 354 -11.88 18.78 -20.09
CA THR A 354 -13.27 18.54 -19.69
C THR A 354 -13.39 17.25 -18.90
N TRP A 355 -13.88 17.37 -17.66
CA TRP A 355 -14.31 16.24 -16.84
C TRP A 355 -15.78 15.93 -17.08
N THR A 356 -16.15 14.66 -17.11
CA THR A 356 -17.53 14.17 -17.28
C THR A 356 -17.78 12.99 -16.38
N GLN A 357 -18.94 12.92 -15.75
CA GLN A 357 -19.36 11.74 -14.99
C GLN A 357 -19.56 10.57 -15.93
N GLN A 358 -18.83 9.50 -15.69
CA GLN A 358 -18.91 8.23 -16.40
C GLN A 358 -19.82 7.23 -15.69
N ALA A 359 -19.84 7.22 -14.35
CA ALA A 359 -20.65 6.29 -13.57
C ALA A 359 -21.06 6.85 -12.21
N TYR A 360 -22.23 6.40 -11.75
CA TYR A 360 -22.69 6.42 -10.36
C TYR A 360 -22.75 4.97 -9.88
N ILE A 361 -22.11 4.69 -8.76
CA ILE A 361 -21.86 3.33 -8.25
C ILE A 361 -22.35 3.23 -6.81
N LYS A 362 -23.10 2.16 -6.55
CA LYS A 362 -23.61 1.74 -5.25
C LYS A 362 -23.19 0.30 -4.96
N ALA A 363 -23.24 -0.10 -3.69
CA ALA A 363 -23.13 -1.50 -3.30
C ALA A 363 -24.17 -2.37 -4.03
N SER A 364 -23.90 -3.67 -4.21
CA SER A 364 -24.92 -4.60 -4.75
C SER A 364 -26.07 -4.84 -3.78
N ASN A 365 -25.83 -4.62 -2.49
CA ASN A 365 -26.71 -4.86 -1.36
C ASN A 365 -26.85 -3.63 -0.46
N THR A 366 -26.99 -2.46 -1.06
CA THR A 366 -27.16 -1.17 -0.38
C THR A 366 -28.04 -1.27 0.88
N GLY A 367 -27.43 -1.05 2.04
CA GLY A 367 -28.08 -0.88 3.32
C GLY A 367 -27.97 0.56 3.82
N ALA A 368 -28.93 0.97 4.67
CA ALA A 368 -28.87 2.26 5.33
C ALA A 368 -27.74 2.26 6.37
N GLY A 369 -26.86 3.26 6.32
CA GLY A 369 -25.73 3.39 7.24
C GLY A 369 -24.48 2.61 6.84
N ASP A 370 -24.47 1.89 5.72
CA ASP A 370 -23.32 1.05 5.30
C ASP A 370 -22.05 1.85 4.93
N GLN A 371 -22.21 3.16 4.66
CA GLN A 371 -21.12 4.08 4.33
C GLN A 371 -20.28 3.70 3.09
N PHE A 372 -20.93 3.18 2.05
CA PHE A 372 -20.24 2.85 0.80
C PHE A 372 -19.55 4.08 0.21
N GLY A 373 -18.25 3.96 -0.10
CA GLY A 373 -17.45 5.09 -0.57
C GLY A 373 -16.64 5.79 0.52
N ILE A 374 -16.64 5.27 1.76
CA ILE A 374 -15.75 5.78 2.83
C ILE A 374 -14.26 5.74 2.42
N SER A 375 -13.87 4.75 1.62
CA SER A 375 -12.54 4.61 1.05
C SER A 375 -12.62 4.14 -0.39
N VAL A 376 -11.73 4.65 -1.25
CA VAL A 376 -11.65 4.31 -2.67
C VAL A 376 -10.19 4.16 -3.12
N ALA A 377 -9.91 3.18 -3.97
CA ALA A 377 -8.60 3.00 -4.59
C ALA A 377 -8.75 2.52 -6.04
N LEU A 378 -7.96 3.10 -6.95
CA LEU A 378 -8.01 2.85 -8.39
C LEU A 378 -6.64 2.41 -8.90
N ASP A 379 -6.62 1.36 -9.71
CA ASP A 379 -5.45 0.94 -10.52
C ASP A 379 -5.95 0.49 -11.90
N GLY A 380 -5.61 1.27 -12.92
CA GLY A 380 -6.10 1.08 -14.29
C GLY A 380 -7.63 1.06 -14.40
N ASP A 381 -8.14 -0.12 -14.74
CA ASP A 381 -9.56 -0.40 -14.89
C ASP A 381 -10.18 -1.10 -13.67
N THR A 382 -9.48 -1.18 -12.53
CA THR A 382 -10.00 -1.80 -11.30
C THR A 382 -10.18 -0.76 -10.19
N LEU A 383 -11.39 -0.65 -9.66
CA LEU A 383 -11.76 0.24 -8.57
C LEU A 383 -12.17 -0.60 -7.35
N ALA A 384 -11.54 -0.40 -6.21
CA ALA A 384 -11.96 -0.95 -4.93
C ALA A 384 -12.66 0.13 -4.10
N VAL A 385 -13.78 -0.22 -3.47
CA VAL A 385 -14.61 0.68 -2.65
C VAL A 385 -14.91 0.02 -1.31
N GLY A 386 -14.61 0.70 -0.22
CA GLY A 386 -14.97 0.28 1.13
C GLY A 386 -16.38 0.71 1.55
N ALA A 387 -17.02 -0.11 2.38
CA ALA A 387 -18.22 0.17 3.13
C ALA A 387 -18.01 -0.38 4.55
N ASN A 388 -17.32 0.38 5.39
CA ASN A 388 -16.83 -0.11 6.68
C ASN A 388 -17.93 -0.36 7.71
N SER A 389 -19.14 0.14 7.45
CA SER A 389 -20.29 0.02 8.35
C SER A 389 -21.34 -0.94 7.77
N GLU A 390 -20.98 -1.75 6.77
CA GLU A 390 -21.87 -2.78 6.22
C GLU A 390 -22.05 -3.93 7.22
N ASP A 391 -23.31 -4.35 7.42
CA ASP A 391 -23.70 -5.23 8.53
C ASP A 391 -23.74 -6.73 8.17
N GLY A 392 -23.41 -7.08 6.92
CA GLY A 392 -23.56 -8.42 6.38
C GLY A 392 -22.74 -9.45 7.16
N ASN A 393 -23.24 -10.67 7.34
CA ASN A 393 -22.50 -11.72 8.05
C ASN A 393 -21.71 -12.70 7.15
N GLY A 394 -21.61 -12.40 5.85
CA GLY A 394 -20.83 -13.19 4.91
C GLY A 394 -19.34 -13.18 5.26
N THR A 395 -18.61 -14.23 4.89
CA THR A 395 -17.15 -14.35 5.13
C THR A 395 -16.39 -14.52 3.83
N GLY A 396 -15.24 -13.89 3.68
CA GLY A 396 -14.38 -14.05 2.51
C GLY A 396 -14.95 -13.45 1.22
N VAL A 397 -14.72 -14.10 0.08
CA VAL A 397 -15.04 -13.55 -1.25
C VAL A 397 -16.32 -14.16 -1.82
N ASN A 398 -17.28 -13.32 -2.19
CA ASN A 398 -18.53 -13.68 -2.87
C ASN A 398 -19.33 -14.82 -2.17
N SER A 399 -19.35 -14.84 -0.85
CA SER A 399 -19.94 -15.95 -0.07
C SER A 399 -21.47 -15.89 0.07
N GLY A 400 -22.11 -14.72 -0.10
CA GLY A 400 -23.52 -14.50 0.25
C GLY A 400 -23.83 -14.76 1.74
N PRO A 401 -25.06 -14.54 2.25
CA PRO A 401 -26.13 -13.68 1.77
C PRO A 401 -25.87 -12.23 2.21
N GLU A 402 -25.73 -11.35 1.23
CA GLU A 402 -25.55 -9.91 1.38
C GLU A 402 -26.71 -9.17 2.12
N ALA A 403 -27.74 -9.91 2.56
CA ALA A 403 -28.97 -9.40 3.17
C ALA A 403 -29.13 -9.78 4.66
N ASP A 404 -28.20 -10.57 5.22
CA ASP A 404 -28.23 -10.91 6.65
C ASP A 404 -27.37 -9.92 7.45
N ASN A 405 -28.03 -8.88 7.94
CA ASN A 405 -27.42 -7.77 8.68
C ASN A 405 -27.32 -8.06 10.19
N SER A 406 -26.89 -9.28 10.56
CA SER A 406 -26.76 -9.70 11.96
C SER A 406 -25.41 -9.38 12.60
N LEU A 407 -24.42 -8.88 11.85
CA LEU A 407 -23.09 -8.50 12.33
C LEU A 407 -22.82 -7.02 12.07
N PRO A 408 -23.30 -6.14 12.97
CA PRO A 408 -23.22 -4.69 12.75
C PRO A 408 -21.79 -4.20 12.58
N ASP A 409 -21.59 -3.24 11.69
CA ASP A 409 -20.31 -2.60 11.42
C ASP A 409 -19.16 -3.58 11.10
N SER A 410 -19.48 -4.75 10.56
CA SER A 410 -18.46 -5.77 10.22
C SER A 410 -17.69 -5.40 8.96
N GLY A 411 -18.30 -4.63 8.07
CA GLY A 411 -17.69 -3.96 6.94
C GLY A 411 -17.47 -4.87 5.72
N ALA A 412 -17.34 -4.24 4.55
CA ALA A 412 -17.15 -4.89 3.27
C ALA A 412 -16.30 -4.05 2.30
N VAL A 413 -15.76 -4.72 1.27
CA VAL A 413 -15.13 -4.09 0.10
C VAL A 413 -15.73 -4.63 -1.18
N TYR A 414 -15.99 -3.74 -2.13
CA TYR A 414 -16.54 -4.05 -3.44
C TYR A 414 -15.50 -3.71 -4.50
N VAL A 415 -15.20 -4.67 -5.37
CA VAL A 415 -14.28 -4.48 -6.49
C VAL A 415 -15.07 -4.36 -7.77
N PHE A 416 -14.89 -3.27 -8.50
CA PHE A 416 -15.47 -3.01 -9.81
C PHE A 416 -14.39 -3.04 -10.88
N THR A 417 -14.73 -3.50 -12.08
CA THR A 417 -13.86 -3.46 -13.25
C THR A 417 -14.51 -2.73 -14.40
N ARG A 418 -13.71 -1.95 -15.15
CA ARG A 418 -14.14 -1.22 -16.33
C ARG A 418 -13.83 -2.00 -17.61
N THR A 419 -14.75 -1.99 -18.57
CA THR A 419 -14.52 -2.42 -19.95
C THR A 419 -15.07 -1.37 -20.89
N GLY A 420 -14.19 -0.68 -21.62
CA GLY A 420 -14.58 0.52 -22.37
C GLY A 420 -15.01 1.62 -21.41
N THR A 421 -16.30 1.99 -21.42
CA THR A 421 -16.87 2.99 -20.50
C THR A 421 -17.77 2.37 -19.44
N THR A 422 -17.95 1.04 -19.44
CA THR A 422 -18.89 0.35 -18.56
C THR A 422 -18.17 -0.22 -17.36
N TRP A 423 -18.65 0.12 -16.16
CA TRP A 423 -18.21 -0.49 -14.90
C TRP A 423 -19.15 -1.63 -14.52
N ALA A 424 -18.61 -2.68 -13.92
CA ALA A 424 -19.37 -3.79 -13.34
C ALA A 424 -18.67 -4.33 -12.09
N GLN A 425 -19.46 -4.74 -11.09
CA GLN A 425 -18.92 -5.39 -9.89
C GLN A 425 -18.31 -6.75 -10.27
N GLN A 426 -17.06 -6.94 -9.89
CA GLN A 426 -16.30 -8.17 -10.02
C GLN A 426 -16.32 -9.00 -8.73
N ALA A 427 -16.29 -8.34 -7.56
CA ALA A 427 -16.28 -9.02 -6.27
C ALA A 427 -16.93 -8.20 -5.15
N TYR A 428 -17.51 -8.93 -4.20
CA TYR A 428 -17.83 -8.51 -2.83
C TYR A 428 -16.92 -9.29 -1.89
N ILE A 429 -16.23 -8.58 -1.00
CA ILE A 429 -15.16 -9.11 -0.15
C ILE A 429 -15.42 -8.71 1.28
N LYS A 430 -15.38 -9.69 2.17
CA LYS A 430 -15.35 -9.52 3.63
C LYS A 430 -14.11 -10.19 4.21
N ALA A 431 -13.79 -9.84 5.45
CA ALA A 431 -12.81 -10.60 6.23
C ALA A 431 -13.20 -12.09 6.29
N PHE A 432 -12.24 -13.00 6.40
CA PHE A 432 -12.54 -14.44 6.58
C PHE A 432 -13.04 -14.75 8.00
N ASN A 433 -12.68 -13.91 8.95
CA ASN A 433 -13.05 -13.90 10.35
C ASN A 433 -13.94 -12.69 10.67
N THR A 434 -14.96 -12.44 9.84
CA THR A 434 -15.90 -11.32 10.02
C THR A 434 -16.42 -11.22 11.46
N GLY A 435 -16.02 -10.16 12.16
CA GLY A 435 -16.50 -9.78 13.48
C GLY A 435 -17.38 -8.52 13.43
N ALA A 436 -18.26 -8.36 14.42
CA ALA A 436 -19.04 -7.14 14.55
C ALA A 436 -18.15 -6.00 15.05
N GLY A 437 -18.21 -4.83 14.42
CA GLY A 437 -17.40 -3.68 14.79
C GLY A 437 -15.98 -3.64 14.23
N ASP A 438 -15.53 -4.69 13.51
CA ASP A 438 -14.17 -4.77 12.92
C ASP A 438 -13.89 -3.64 11.91
N GLN A 439 -14.95 -3.10 11.30
CA GLN A 439 -14.91 -2.02 10.31
C GLN A 439 -13.99 -2.33 9.10
N PHE A 440 -14.10 -3.55 8.58
CA PHE A 440 -13.39 -3.96 7.37
C PHE A 440 -13.74 -3.07 6.17
N GLY A 441 -12.74 -2.58 5.44
CA GLY A 441 -12.96 -1.64 4.33
C GLY A 441 -12.83 -0.17 4.74
N ARG A 442 -12.42 0.10 5.99
CA ARG A 442 -12.06 1.44 6.44
C ARG A 442 -11.01 2.10 5.55
N SER A 443 -10.01 1.35 5.14
CA SER A 443 -8.97 1.77 4.20
C SER A 443 -8.77 0.69 3.15
N VAL A 444 -8.53 1.10 1.90
CA VAL A 444 -8.29 0.20 0.77
C VAL A 444 -7.13 0.72 -0.06
N ALA A 445 -6.29 -0.18 -0.57
CA ALA A 445 -5.24 0.13 -1.53
C ALA A 445 -5.13 -1.01 -2.55
N ILE A 446 -4.96 -0.68 -3.83
CA ILE A 446 -4.87 -1.66 -4.91
C ILE A 446 -3.67 -1.37 -5.80
N SER A 447 -2.95 -2.41 -6.20
CA SER A 447 -1.84 -2.33 -7.16
C SER A 447 -1.82 -3.61 -8.00
N GLY A 448 -2.11 -3.47 -9.29
CA GLY A 448 -2.31 -4.59 -10.21
C GLY A 448 -3.38 -5.56 -9.70
N ASP A 449 -2.95 -6.80 -9.48
CA ASP A 449 -3.79 -7.90 -9.00
C ASP A 449 -3.72 -8.07 -7.47
N THR A 450 -3.24 -7.08 -6.72
CA THR A 450 -3.15 -7.15 -5.26
C THR A 450 -3.99 -6.04 -4.62
N LEU A 451 -4.88 -6.42 -3.69
CA LEU A 451 -5.73 -5.54 -2.91
C LEU A 451 -5.38 -5.71 -1.43
N ALA A 452 -5.17 -4.60 -0.72
CA ALA A 452 -5.03 -4.57 0.73
C ALA A 452 -6.23 -3.83 1.34
N VAL A 453 -6.75 -4.36 2.45
CA VAL A 453 -7.94 -3.84 3.14
C VAL A 453 -7.68 -3.75 4.63
N GLY A 454 -7.96 -2.60 5.23
CA GLY A 454 -7.85 -2.37 6.66
C GLY A 454 -9.15 -2.68 7.41
N ALA A 455 -9.01 -3.34 8.56
CA ALA A 455 -10.02 -3.51 9.59
C ALA A 455 -9.41 -3.05 10.91
N PHE A 456 -9.36 -1.74 11.11
CA PHE A 456 -8.58 -1.12 12.19
C PHE A 456 -9.15 -1.38 13.58
N ARG A 457 -10.39 -1.88 13.66
CA ARG A 457 -11.05 -2.29 14.90
C ARG A 457 -11.17 -3.80 15.03
N GLU A 458 -10.46 -4.55 14.20
CA GLU A 458 -10.40 -5.99 14.39
C GLU A 458 -9.67 -6.31 15.70
N ASP A 459 -10.28 -7.19 16.46
CA ASP A 459 -9.83 -7.63 17.77
C ASP A 459 -9.09 -8.94 17.62
N SER A 460 -7.82 -9.02 18.04
CA SER A 460 -7.07 -10.28 18.14
C SER A 460 -5.68 -10.09 18.75
N SER A 461 -5.18 -11.13 19.41
CA SER A 461 -3.82 -11.24 19.94
C SER A 461 -2.78 -11.68 18.90
N GLY A 462 -3.19 -11.84 17.63
CA GLY A 462 -2.29 -12.25 16.56
C GLY A 462 -1.14 -11.26 16.35
N THR A 463 0.06 -11.78 16.05
CA THR A 463 1.23 -10.95 15.70
C THR A 463 1.84 -11.38 14.38
N GLY A 464 2.32 -10.42 13.59
CA GLY A 464 2.93 -10.67 12.29
C GLY A 464 1.94 -11.17 11.23
N VAL A 465 2.42 -12.01 10.31
CA VAL A 465 1.66 -12.44 9.12
C VAL A 465 1.16 -13.88 9.30
N ASN A 466 -0.13 -14.10 9.06
CA ASN A 466 -0.79 -15.42 9.08
C ASN A 466 -0.49 -16.20 10.37
N SER A 467 -0.64 -15.56 11.52
CA SER A 467 -0.37 -16.15 12.84
C SER A 467 -1.32 -17.29 13.22
N GLY A 468 -2.45 -17.44 12.50
CA GLY A 468 -3.52 -18.39 12.82
C GLY A 468 -4.43 -17.92 13.96
N ALA A 469 -4.29 -16.68 14.42
CA ALA A 469 -5.11 -16.06 15.45
C ALA A 469 -6.35 -15.34 14.90
N GLU A 470 -6.74 -15.58 13.65
CA GLU A 470 -7.88 -14.91 13.00
C GLU A 470 -9.21 -15.13 13.76
N SER A 471 -9.35 -16.23 14.50
CA SER A 471 -10.55 -16.48 15.33
C SER A 471 -10.43 -15.98 16.77
N ASP A 472 -9.32 -15.35 17.13
CA ASP A 472 -9.11 -14.78 18.46
C ASP A 472 -9.70 -13.36 18.51
N ASP A 473 -10.33 -13.01 19.62
CA ASP A 473 -11.08 -11.76 19.80
C ASP A 473 -10.75 -11.17 21.20
N SER A 474 -9.47 -11.24 21.58
CA SER A 474 -9.03 -11.03 22.97
C SER A 474 -8.31 -9.70 23.21
N VAL A 475 -7.93 -9.00 22.15
CA VAL A 475 -7.20 -7.72 22.23
C VAL A 475 -7.93 -6.68 21.39
N VAL A 476 -8.67 -5.81 22.09
CA VAL A 476 -9.57 -4.82 21.51
C VAL A 476 -8.87 -3.84 20.59
N ASP A 477 -9.46 -3.54 19.43
CA ASP A 477 -9.02 -2.56 18.44
C ASP A 477 -7.52 -2.68 18.09
N SER A 478 -6.95 -3.89 18.11
CA SER A 478 -5.54 -4.08 17.77
C SER A 478 -5.30 -3.92 16.26
N GLY A 479 -6.34 -4.15 15.47
CA GLY A 479 -6.46 -3.83 14.05
C GLY A 479 -5.70 -4.78 13.13
N ALA A 480 -6.21 -5.00 11.93
CA ALA A 480 -5.63 -5.92 10.95
C ALA A 480 -5.63 -5.36 9.52
N VAL A 481 -4.74 -5.93 8.70
CA VAL A 481 -4.73 -5.74 7.25
C VAL A 481 -4.90 -7.08 6.55
N TYR A 482 -5.83 -7.16 5.62
CA TYR A 482 -6.10 -8.33 4.80
C TYR A 482 -5.59 -8.07 3.38
N VAL A 483 -4.80 -8.99 2.84
CA VAL A 483 -4.29 -8.90 1.46
C VAL A 483 -4.96 -9.98 0.61
N PHE A 484 -5.54 -9.56 -0.50
CA PHE A 484 -6.16 -10.41 -1.50
C PHE A 484 -5.39 -10.33 -2.81
N THR A 485 -5.30 -11.44 -3.53
CA THR A 485 -4.74 -11.49 -4.88
C THR A 485 -5.75 -11.98 -5.90
N ARG A 486 -5.70 -11.41 -7.10
CA ARG A 486 -6.55 -11.76 -8.23
C ARG A 486 -5.84 -12.73 -9.18
N THR A 487 -6.57 -13.73 -9.67
CA THR A 487 -6.17 -14.53 -10.83
C THR A 487 -7.38 -14.68 -11.75
N GLY A 488 -7.29 -14.09 -12.95
CA GLY A 488 -8.47 -13.92 -13.81
C GLY A 488 -9.48 -12.99 -13.13
N THR A 489 -10.66 -13.51 -12.80
CA THR A 489 -11.72 -12.77 -12.08
C THR A 489 -11.86 -13.20 -10.62
N THR A 490 -11.05 -14.15 -10.15
CA THR A 490 -11.16 -14.72 -8.80
C THR A 490 -10.19 -14.01 -7.86
N TRP A 491 -10.71 -13.46 -6.77
CA TRP A 491 -9.94 -12.94 -5.65
C TRP A 491 -9.81 -14.00 -4.55
N THR A 492 -8.63 -14.08 -3.94
CA THR A 492 -8.34 -15.00 -2.83
C THR A 492 -7.54 -14.28 -1.74
N GLN A 493 -7.85 -14.48 -0.47
CA GLN A 493 -7.01 -13.98 0.62
C GLN A 493 -5.64 -14.66 0.56
N GLN A 494 -4.60 -13.84 0.44
CA GLN A 494 -3.20 -14.24 0.47
C GLN A 494 -2.60 -14.06 1.87
N ALA A 495 -2.99 -13.02 2.60
CA ALA A 495 -2.48 -12.77 3.93
C ALA A 495 -3.49 -12.08 4.86
N TYR A 496 -3.36 -12.40 6.14
CA TYR A 496 -3.86 -11.66 7.29
C TYR A 496 -2.66 -11.14 8.06
N ILE A 497 -2.60 -9.82 8.26
CA ILE A 497 -1.42 -9.11 8.74
C ILE A 497 -1.79 -8.35 10.01
N LYS A 498 -1.00 -8.61 11.05
CA LYS A 498 -1.01 -7.94 12.34
C LYS A 498 0.32 -7.26 12.60
N ALA A 499 0.31 -6.26 13.47
CA ALA A 499 1.53 -5.64 13.96
C ALA A 499 2.36 -6.71 14.69
N SER A 500 3.68 -6.63 14.59
CA SER A 500 4.58 -7.51 15.36
C SER A 500 4.43 -7.33 16.88
N ASN A 501 3.96 -6.18 17.31
CA ASN A 501 3.64 -5.80 18.69
C ASN A 501 2.17 -5.40 18.83
N ALA A 502 1.25 -6.23 18.32
CA ALA A 502 -0.18 -6.00 18.48
C ALA A 502 -0.56 -5.79 19.96
N SER A 503 -1.24 -4.69 20.24
CA SER A 503 -1.72 -4.28 21.56
C SER A 503 -3.09 -3.60 21.40
N ALA A 504 -3.80 -3.45 22.51
CA ALA A 504 -5.13 -2.88 22.53
C ALA A 504 -5.11 -1.42 22.01
N ASN A 505 -6.05 -1.07 21.13
CA ASN A 505 -6.19 0.24 20.51
C ASN A 505 -5.05 0.67 19.56
N ASN A 506 -4.09 -0.20 19.23
CA ASN A 506 -3.04 0.14 18.26
C ASN A 506 -3.60 0.47 16.87
N ARG A 507 -4.73 -0.15 16.49
CA ARG A 507 -5.49 0.14 15.27
C ARG A 507 -4.70 -0.01 13.97
N LEU A 508 -3.94 -1.10 13.81
CA LEU A 508 -3.25 -1.36 12.55
C LEU A 508 -4.25 -1.41 11.38
N GLY A 509 -3.90 -0.81 10.25
CA GLY A 509 -4.77 -0.76 9.07
C GLY A 509 -5.70 0.46 9.06
N PHE A 510 -5.50 1.41 9.98
CA PHE A 510 -6.17 2.70 9.94
C PHE A 510 -5.96 3.41 8.60
N ALA A 511 -4.72 3.38 8.09
CA ALA A 511 -4.34 3.85 6.77
C ALA A 511 -3.44 2.82 6.08
N ILE A 512 -3.56 2.69 4.75
CA ILE A 512 -2.81 1.70 3.96
C ILE A 512 -2.33 2.34 2.66
N ALA A 513 -1.10 2.03 2.26
CA ALA A 513 -0.57 2.28 0.92
C ALA A 513 0.07 1.00 0.36
N LEU A 514 -0.11 0.73 -0.93
CA LEU A 514 0.35 -0.49 -1.60
C LEU A 514 0.88 -0.16 -3.00
N THR A 515 2.10 -0.61 -3.30
CA THR A 515 2.69 -0.53 -4.64
C THR A 515 3.45 -1.81 -4.92
N GLY A 516 2.98 -2.58 -5.90
CA GLY A 516 3.56 -3.87 -6.27
C GLY A 516 3.63 -4.84 -5.08
N ASP A 517 4.84 -5.10 -4.60
CA ASP A 517 5.14 -6.02 -3.50
C ASP A 517 5.46 -5.31 -2.18
N THR A 518 5.22 -4.01 -2.06
CA THR A 518 5.42 -3.24 -0.82
C THR A 518 4.09 -2.75 -0.28
N LEU A 519 3.83 -3.05 0.98
CA LEU A 519 2.64 -2.64 1.74
C LEU A 519 3.10 -1.81 2.95
N VAL A 520 2.47 -0.66 3.15
CA VAL A 520 2.68 0.21 4.30
C VAL A 520 1.36 0.31 5.04
N ALA A 521 1.36 0.00 6.33
CA ALA A 521 0.18 0.02 7.19
C ALA A 521 0.40 0.95 8.39
N GLY A 522 -0.48 1.93 8.54
CA GLY A 522 -0.53 2.85 9.67
C GLY A 522 -1.28 2.25 10.86
N SER A 523 -0.78 2.56 12.05
CA SER A 523 -1.29 2.15 13.35
C SER A 523 -1.31 3.40 14.24
N SER A 524 -2.26 4.30 13.99
CA SER A 524 -2.24 5.65 14.59
C SER A 524 -2.42 5.67 16.10
N GLY A 525 -2.95 4.58 16.70
CA GLY A 525 -3.08 4.43 18.14
C GLY A 525 -1.95 3.65 18.81
N GLU A 526 -0.82 3.43 18.12
CA GLU A 526 0.33 2.75 18.72
C GLU A 526 1.01 3.65 19.77
N ASP A 527 1.37 3.07 20.92
CA ASP A 527 1.72 3.82 22.12
C ASP A 527 3.25 3.90 22.41
N GLY A 528 4.13 3.47 21.51
CA GLY A 528 5.57 3.42 21.77
C GLY A 528 6.24 4.81 21.74
N ASP A 529 7.18 5.10 22.64
CA ASP A 529 7.95 6.36 22.62
C ASP A 529 9.22 6.32 21.75
N SER A 530 9.49 5.19 21.10
CA SER A 530 10.68 5.00 20.27
C SER A 530 10.66 5.93 19.06
N THR A 531 11.82 6.32 18.53
CA THR A 531 11.91 7.23 17.38
C THR A 531 12.57 6.58 16.16
N GLY A 532 12.22 7.07 14.97
CA GLY A 532 12.84 6.65 13.71
C GLY A 532 12.51 5.22 13.30
N VAL A 533 13.46 4.56 12.63
CA VAL A 533 13.24 3.23 12.01
C VAL A 533 13.90 2.13 12.85
N GLY A 534 13.13 1.12 13.24
CA GLY A 534 13.62 -0.06 13.96
C GLY A 534 13.79 0.14 15.47
N GLY A 535 12.97 1.00 16.08
CA GLY A 535 12.92 1.20 17.52
C GLY A 535 12.42 -0.01 18.33
N ASP A 536 12.43 0.12 19.67
CA ASP A 536 11.87 -0.90 20.57
C ASP A 536 10.34 -0.94 20.46
N GLN A 537 9.82 -2.10 20.05
CA GLN A 537 8.41 -2.35 19.84
C GLN A 537 7.67 -2.81 21.11
N ASN A 538 8.38 -3.05 22.22
CA ASN A 538 7.75 -3.43 23.48
C ASN A 538 7.43 -2.21 24.36
N ASN A 539 7.70 -1.01 23.86
CA ASN A 539 7.43 0.24 24.56
C ASN A 539 5.97 0.66 24.36
N ASN A 540 5.33 1.18 25.41
CA ASN A 540 3.95 1.65 25.40
C ASN A 540 3.78 2.94 26.23
N SER A 541 4.77 3.83 26.18
CA SER A 541 4.92 4.98 27.09
C SER A 541 4.44 6.33 26.52
N ALA A 542 4.10 6.40 25.23
CA ALA A 542 3.63 7.59 24.53
C ALA A 542 2.28 7.29 23.85
N THR A 543 1.20 7.46 24.61
CA THR A 543 -0.18 7.15 24.19
C THR A 543 -0.54 7.79 22.85
N ASP A 544 -1.13 7.02 21.93
CA ASP A 544 -1.59 7.45 20.61
C ASP A 544 -0.52 8.22 19.80
N SER A 545 0.76 7.91 20.03
CA SER A 545 1.86 8.54 19.28
C SER A 545 1.96 8.01 17.85
N GLY A 546 1.44 6.82 17.61
CA GLY A 546 1.24 6.20 16.30
C GLY A 546 2.49 5.59 15.68
N ALA A 547 2.32 4.60 14.81
CA ALA A 547 3.41 3.91 14.12
C ALA A 547 3.03 3.55 12.68
N VAL A 548 4.06 3.21 11.89
CA VAL A 548 3.90 2.61 10.56
C VAL A 548 4.71 1.32 10.45
N TYR A 549 4.12 0.31 9.81
CA TYR A 549 4.73 -0.98 9.55
C TYR A 549 4.90 -1.16 8.04
N VAL A 550 6.10 -1.54 7.62
CA VAL A 550 6.41 -1.81 6.21
C VAL A 550 6.54 -3.31 6.02
N PHE A 551 5.78 -3.86 5.09
CA PHE A 551 5.80 -5.27 4.70
C PHE A 551 6.21 -5.40 3.25
N THR A 552 6.95 -6.45 2.92
CA THR A 552 7.26 -6.82 1.54
C THR A 552 6.84 -8.24 1.23
N ARG A 553 6.41 -8.46 -0.01
CA ARG A 553 6.05 -9.78 -0.54
C ARG A 553 7.21 -10.37 -1.32
N THR A 554 7.55 -11.61 -0.97
CA THR A 554 8.38 -12.47 -1.80
C THR A 554 7.56 -13.68 -2.19
N SER A 555 7.37 -13.91 -3.49
CA SER A 555 6.46 -14.93 -4.01
C SER A 555 5.04 -14.75 -3.47
N SER A 556 4.60 -15.58 -2.53
CA SER A 556 3.29 -15.46 -1.85
C SER A 556 3.39 -15.04 -0.38
N ASN A 557 4.60 -14.83 0.15
CA ASN A 557 4.82 -14.61 1.57
C ASN A 557 5.09 -13.13 1.85
N TRP A 558 4.21 -12.53 2.65
CA TRP A 558 4.44 -11.20 3.21
C TRP A 558 5.31 -11.30 4.46
N THR A 559 6.24 -10.37 4.61
CA THR A 559 7.13 -10.30 5.78
C THR A 559 7.29 -8.85 6.20
N GLN A 560 7.22 -8.59 7.51
CA GLN A 560 7.51 -7.27 8.04
C GLN A 560 8.98 -6.96 7.86
N GLN A 561 9.26 -5.84 7.21
CA GLN A 561 10.59 -5.31 7.03
C GLN A 561 10.90 -4.28 8.11
N ALA A 562 9.96 -3.37 8.41
CA ALA A 562 10.21 -2.24 9.29
C ALA A 562 9.06 -1.95 10.26
N TYR A 563 9.44 -1.37 11.40
CA TYR A 563 8.60 -0.61 12.32
C TYR A 563 9.17 0.81 12.35
N VAL A 564 8.31 1.81 12.15
CA VAL A 564 8.68 3.19 11.88
C VAL A 564 7.88 4.11 12.81
N LYS A 565 8.59 5.05 13.43
CA LYS A 565 8.07 6.10 14.29
C LYS A 565 8.56 7.46 13.82
N ALA A 566 7.84 8.51 14.21
CA ALA A 566 8.27 9.89 14.03
C ALA A 566 9.67 10.13 14.64
N SER A 567 10.49 10.98 14.02
CA SER A 567 11.78 11.39 14.60
C SER A 567 11.66 12.11 15.95
N ASN A 568 10.53 12.78 16.16
CA ASN A 568 10.18 13.59 17.31
C ASN A 568 8.86 13.08 17.94
N THR A 569 8.75 11.76 18.09
CA THR A 569 7.56 11.08 18.63
C THR A 569 7.06 11.74 19.93
N GLY A 570 5.83 12.24 19.89
CA GLY A 570 5.06 12.77 21.01
C GLY A 570 3.77 11.98 21.24
N ALA A 571 3.26 12.03 22.47
CA ALA A 571 1.96 11.43 22.79
C ALA A 571 0.85 12.21 22.08
N GLY A 572 -0.07 11.49 21.43
CA GLY A 572 -1.17 12.08 20.68
C GLY A 572 -0.83 12.51 19.26
N ASP A 573 0.42 12.39 18.78
CA ASP A 573 0.83 12.82 17.43
C ASP A 573 0.15 12.03 16.29
N GLN A 574 -0.35 10.82 16.57
CA GLN A 574 -1.02 9.93 15.63
C GLN A 574 -0.22 9.67 14.34
N PHE A 575 1.10 9.47 14.44
CA PHE A 575 1.92 9.11 13.29
C PHE A 575 1.38 7.87 12.57
N GLY A 576 1.18 7.94 11.26
CA GLY A 576 0.54 6.88 10.49
C GLY A 576 -0.97 7.03 10.30
N VAL A 577 -1.55 8.17 10.71
CA VAL A 577 -2.96 8.51 10.40
C VAL A 577 -3.23 8.59 8.90
N SER A 578 -2.22 8.93 8.11
CA SER A 578 -2.23 8.88 6.65
C SER A 578 -0.89 8.35 6.12
N VAL A 579 -0.93 7.58 5.03
CA VAL A 579 0.27 7.04 4.38
C VAL A 579 0.11 7.07 2.86
N ALA A 580 1.20 7.34 2.15
CA ALA A 580 1.26 7.21 0.70
C ALA A 580 2.64 6.67 0.25
N LEU A 581 2.66 5.96 -0.87
CA LEU A 581 3.84 5.26 -1.37
C LEU A 581 4.03 5.52 -2.87
N SER A 582 5.24 5.94 -3.26
CA SER A 582 5.63 6.01 -4.67
C SER A 582 7.07 5.59 -4.86
N GLY A 583 7.28 4.53 -5.64
CA GLY A 583 8.59 3.88 -5.76
C GLY A 583 9.11 3.50 -4.37
N ASP A 584 10.30 4.00 -4.02
CA ASP A 584 10.91 3.76 -2.69
C ASP A 584 10.55 4.82 -1.65
N THR A 585 9.71 5.83 -1.96
CA THR A 585 9.40 6.93 -1.03
C THR A 585 8.09 6.68 -0.32
N ILE A 586 8.11 6.69 1.01
CA ILE A 586 6.94 6.63 1.88
C ILE A 586 6.71 8.03 2.46
N ALA A 587 5.50 8.55 2.31
CA ALA A 587 5.03 9.72 3.04
C ALA A 587 4.11 9.27 4.18
N VAL A 588 4.35 9.79 5.39
CA VAL A 588 3.55 9.47 6.57
C VAL A 588 3.10 10.75 7.25
N GLY A 589 1.80 10.91 7.45
CA GLY A 589 1.24 12.02 8.22
C GLY A 589 1.18 11.73 9.71
N ALA A 590 1.35 12.78 10.50
CA ALA A 590 1.06 12.87 11.93
C ALA A 590 0.26 14.15 12.14
N ALA A 591 -1.06 14.07 11.96
CA ALA A 591 -1.91 15.26 11.84
C ALA A 591 -1.97 16.07 13.14
N THR A 592 -1.81 15.41 14.27
CA THR A 592 -1.91 16.00 15.62
C THR A 592 -0.52 16.22 16.25
N GLU A 593 0.52 16.33 15.42
CA GLU A 593 1.87 16.66 15.86
C GLU A 593 1.97 18.15 16.25
N ASP A 594 2.64 18.45 17.35
CA ASP A 594 2.55 19.76 18.02
C ASP A 594 3.69 20.75 17.70
N SER A 595 4.75 20.34 16.99
CA SER A 595 5.93 21.21 16.83
C SER A 595 5.59 22.49 16.08
N ASN A 596 6.31 23.59 16.30
CA ASN A 596 6.04 24.91 15.73
C ASN A 596 6.99 25.23 14.56
N GLY A 597 7.61 24.20 13.97
CA GLY A 597 8.44 24.36 12.76
C GLY A 597 7.62 24.75 11.53
N THR A 598 8.22 25.46 10.58
CA THR A 598 7.60 25.79 9.29
C THR A 598 8.45 25.30 8.12
N GLY A 599 7.80 24.87 7.04
CA GLY A 599 8.50 24.35 5.85
C GLY A 599 9.20 23.01 6.10
N VAL A 600 10.34 22.79 5.45
CA VAL A 600 11.04 21.48 5.45
C VAL A 600 12.31 21.55 6.30
N ASN A 601 12.46 20.60 7.23
CA ASN A 601 13.62 20.43 8.12
C ASN A 601 14.02 21.74 8.84
N SER A 602 13.04 22.36 9.51
CA SER A 602 13.21 23.69 10.12
C SER A 602 14.16 23.71 11.33
N GLY A 603 14.44 22.56 11.96
CA GLY A 603 15.22 22.49 13.19
C GLY A 603 14.43 22.84 14.45
N ALA A 604 13.11 23.06 14.32
CA ALA A 604 12.19 23.39 15.40
C ALA A 604 11.26 22.22 15.77
N GLU A 605 11.66 20.97 15.47
CA GLU A 605 10.88 19.75 15.70
C GLU A 605 10.64 19.43 17.19
N ALA A 606 11.26 20.19 18.11
CA ALA A 606 11.09 20.04 19.55
C ALA A 606 10.27 21.17 20.21
N ASP A 607 9.84 22.18 19.45
CA ASP A 607 9.05 23.30 19.97
C ASP A 607 7.56 23.00 19.88
N ASN A 608 6.99 22.32 20.87
CA ASN A 608 5.58 21.89 20.86
C ASN A 608 4.58 23.00 21.27
N SER A 609 4.80 24.23 20.80
CA SER A 609 3.91 25.36 21.08
C SER A 609 2.75 25.50 20.10
N ALA A 610 2.72 24.70 19.02
CA ALA A 610 1.70 24.73 17.98
C ALA A 610 0.84 23.45 18.00
N ILE A 611 -0.04 23.34 19.00
CA ILE A 611 -0.91 22.17 19.23
C ILE A 611 -1.64 21.77 17.95
N ASP A 612 -1.61 20.47 17.63
CA ASP A 612 -2.30 19.86 16.49
C ASP A 612 -1.99 20.55 15.14
N SER A 613 -0.80 21.13 15.00
CA SER A 613 -0.40 21.81 13.77
C SER A 613 -0.04 20.85 12.64
N GLY A 614 0.38 19.64 13.02
CA GLY A 614 0.61 18.50 12.15
C GLY A 614 1.95 18.52 11.39
N ALA A 615 2.36 17.33 10.95
CA ALA A 615 3.58 17.11 10.19
C ALA A 615 3.46 15.97 9.17
N VAL A 616 4.37 15.97 8.18
CA VAL A 616 4.61 14.84 7.28
C VAL A 616 6.07 14.43 7.29
N TYR A 617 6.31 13.13 7.38
CA TYR A 617 7.62 12.51 7.39
C TYR A 617 7.82 11.76 6.08
N LEU A 618 8.93 12.05 5.41
CA LEU A 618 9.31 11.40 4.15
C LEU A 618 10.43 10.42 4.44
N LEU A 619 10.17 9.15 4.14
CA LEU A 619 11.13 8.07 4.31
C LEU A 619 11.49 7.48 2.94
N ARG A 620 12.73 7.03 2.82
CA ARG A 620 13.26 6.41 1.61
C ARG A 620 14.27 5.33 1.93
#